data_AF-A0A8T9CQE3-F1
#
_entry.id   AF-A0A8T9CQE3-F1
#
_cell.length_a   1.000
_cell.length_b   1.000
_cell.length_c   1.000
_cell.angle_alpha   90.00
_cell.angle_beta   90.00
_cell.angle_gamma   90.00
#
_symmetry.space_group_name_H-M   'P 1'
#
loop_
_entity.id
_entity.type
_entity.pdbx_description
1 polymer ?
#
loop_
_entity_poly.entity_id
_entity_poly.type
_entity_poly.pdbx_seq_one_letter_code
_entity_poly.pdbx_strand_id
1 'polypeptide(L)'
;MSDLVPKLPEPVLPALPTTILPAISELTASLGIPRHVLARDEEIQYAWRDLPRELREIPPDLRGELVARMCVAVSTGLFDGAMNYAWNAAI
;
A
#
# COMPACT_ATOMS: atom_id res chain seq x y z
N MET A 1 35.58 -0.90 -4.34
CA MET A 1 34.71 -1.42 -5.41
C MET A 1 33.36 -1.66 -4.76
N SER A 2 32.36 -0.85 -5.10
CA SER A 2 31.01 -1.02 -4.55
C SER A 2 30.38 -2.14 -5.36
N ASP A 3 30.23 -3.30 -4.75
CA ASP A 3 29.56 -4.44 -5.37
C ASP A 3 28.15 -3.99 -5.78
N LEU A 4 27.90 -4.00 -7.09
CA LEU A 4 26.58 -3.79 -7.67
C LEU A 4 25.73 -4.98 -7.27
N VAL A 5 25.15 -4.94 -6.06
CA VAL A 5 24.15 -5.92 -5.64
C VAL A 5 23.02 -5.87 -6.68
N PRO A 6 22.76 -6.96 -7.42
CA PRO A 6 21.70 -6.95 -8.41
C PRO A 6 20.37 -6.71 -7.70
N LYS A 7 19.70 -5.62 -8.08
CA LYS A 7 18.37 -5.30 -7.54
C LYS A 7 17.40 -6.42 -7.91
N LEU A 8 16.66 -6.91 -6.92
CA LEU A 8 15.59 -7.88 -7.14
C LEU A 8 14.54 -7.32 -8.09
N PRO A 9 13.82 -8.16 -8.85
CA PRO A 9 12.71 -7.68 -9.66
C PRO A 9 11.61 -7.06 -8.79
N GLU A 10 10.97 -6.01 -9.28
CA GLU A 10 9.82 -5.39 -8.61
C GLU A 10 8.65 -6.39 -8.56
N PRO A 11 7.97 -6.53 -7.40
CA PRO A 11 6.77 -7.33 -7.31
C PRO A 11 5.70 -6.81 -8.27
N VAL A 12 5.07 -7.71 -9.01
CA VAL A 12 3.94 -7.36 -9.87
C VAL A 12 2.69 -7.24 -9.01
N LEU A 13 2.30 -6.01 -8.69
CA LEU A 13 1.00 -5.72 -8.11
C LEU A 13 -0.04 -5.52 -9.23
N PRO A 14 -1.31 -5.91 -9.01
CA PRO A 14 -2.37 -5.60 -9.95
C PRO A 14 -2.61 -4.09 -10.02
N ALA A 15 -3.24 -3.63 -11.10
CA ALA A 15 -3.81 -2.28 -11.12
C ALA A 15 -4.79 -2.11 -9.94
N LEU A 16 -4.87 -0.91 -9.38
CA LEU A 16 -5.86 -0.61 -8.34
C LEU A 16 -7.27 -0.86 -8.94
N PRO A 17 -8.08 -1.75 -8.34
CA PRO A 17 -9.41 -2.00 -8.87
C PRO A 17 -10.23 -0.71 -8.92
N THR A 18 -10.91 -0.48 -10.05
CA THR A 18 -11.70 0.75 -10.29
C THR A 18 -12.86 0.92 -9.30
N THR A 19 -13.20 -0.14 -8.56
CA THR A 19 -14.27 -0.18 -7.55
C THR A 19 -13.82 0.27 -6.16
N ILE A 20 -12.51 0.32 -5.87
CA ILE A 20 -11.99 0.64 -4.53
C ILE A 20 -12.38 2.07 -4.11
N LEU A 21 -12.07 3.06 -4.93
CA LEU A 21 -12.30 4.48 -4.59
C LEU A 21 -13.80 4.81 -4.44
N PRO A 22 -14.70 4.31 -5.32
CA PRO A 22 -16.14 4.38 -5.09
C PRO A 22 -16.56 3.70 -3.79
N ALA A 23 -16.08 2.48 -3.50
CA ALA A 23 -16.46 1.74 -2.30
C ALA A 23 -16.05 2.46 -1.00
N ILE A 24 -14.89 3.12 -0.98
CA ILE A 24 -14.47 3.95 0.17
C ILE A 24 -15.44 5.12 0.37
N SER A 25 -15.88 5.76 -0.72
CA SER A 25 -16.83 6.87 -0.67
C SER A 25 -18.20 6.43 -0.17
N GLU A 26 -18.70 5.28 -0.64
CA GLU A 26 -19.95 4.67 -0.16
C GLU A 26 -19.86 4.28 1.32
N LEU A 27 -18.76 3.68 1.74
CA LEU A 27 -18.53 3.27 3.12
C LEU A 27 -18.52 4.48 4.06
N THR A 28 -17.71 5.50 3.76
CA THR A 28 -17.64 6.72 4.58
C THR A 28 -18.99 7.44 4.63
N ALA A 29 -19.70 7.52 3.51
CA ALA A 29 -21.07 8.08 3.47
C ALA A 29 -22.06 7.27 4.33
N SER A 30 -22.04 5.93 4.28
CA SER A 30 -22.91 5.08 5.10
C SER A 30 -22.69 5.24 6.61
N LEU A 31 -21.45 5.59 7.00
CA LEU A 31 -21.07 5.85 8.39
C LEU A 31 -21.36 7.29 8.81
N GLY A 32 -21.80 8.17 7.90
CA GLY A 32 -21.96 9.60 8.15
C GLY A 32 -20.62 10.33 8.36
N ILE A 33 -19.52 9.77 7.86
CA ILE A 33 -18.17 10.27 8.03
C ILE A 33 -17.70 10.96 6.75
N PRO A 34 -17.02 12.12 6.83
CA PRO A 34 -16.46 12.76 5.64
C PRO A 34 -15.40 11.90 4.93
N ARG A 35 -15.43 11.82 3.59
CA ARG A 35 -14.45 11.06 2.79
C ARG A 35 -12.98 11.48 3.03
N HIS A 36 -12.74 12.74 3.40
CA HIS A 36 -11.41 13.30 3.61
C HIS A 36 -10.71 12.83 4.90
N VAL A 37 -11.37 12.00 5.73
CA VAL A 37 -10.69 11.33 6.85
C VAL A 37 -9.67 10.28 6.38
N LEU A 38 -9.83 9.80 5.15
CA LEU A 38 -8.88 8.94 4.45
C LEU A 38 -8.17 9.75 3.37
N ALA A 39 -7.00 9.25 2.92
CA ALA A 39 -6.24 9.86 1.83
C ALA A 39 -7.08 10.11 0.58
N ARG A 40 -6.79 11.17 -0.16
CA ARG A 40 -7.48 11.53 -1.40
C ARG A 40 -7.24 10.47 -2.47
N ASP A 41 -8.14 10.38 -3.44
CA ASP A 41 -8.08 9.39 -4.52
C ASP A 41 -6.74 9.44 -5.28
N GLU A 42 -6.25 10.64 -5.60
CA GLU A 42 -4.95 10.85 -6.26
C GLU A 42 -3.79 10.33 -5.40
N GLU A 43 -3.83 10.55 -4.09
CA GLU A 43 -2.79 10.10 -3.16
C GLU A 43 -2.75 8.58 -3.06
N ILE A 44 -3.93 7.94 -3.03
CA ILE A 44 -4.05 6.48 -3.06
C ILE A 44 -3.50 5.92 -4.38
N GLN A 45 -3.85 6.54 -5.51
CA GLN A 45 -3.38 6.11 -6.83
C GLN A 45 -1.86 6.25 -6.97
N TYR A 46 -1.28 7.36 -6.51
CA TYR A 46 0.16 7.57 -6.52
C TYR A 46 0.88 6.59 -5.60
N ALA A 47 0.40 6.42 -4.36
CA ALA A 47 0.98 5.47 -3.43
C ALA A 47 0.94 4.04 -4.00
N TRP A 48 -0.20 3.62 -4.59
CA TRP A 48 -0.34 2.29 -5.19
C TRP A 48 0.59 2.08 -6.40
N ARG A 49 0.70 3.08 -7.27
CA ARG A 49 1.59 3.04 -8.44
C ARG A 49 3.06 2.89 -8.04
N ASP A 50 3.47 3.56 -6.97
CA ASP A 50 4.87 3.60 -6.55
C ASP A 50 5.23 2.43 -5.60
N LEU A 51 4.22 1.75 -5.02
CA LEU A 51 4.39 0.66 -4.06
C LEU A 51 5.26 -0.53 -4.53
N PRO A 52 5.19 -1.03 -5.79
CA PRO A 52 6.08 -2.08 -6.28
C PRO A 52 7.57 -1.76 -6.11
N ARG A 53 7.94 -0.49 -6.32
CA ARG A 53 9.30 0.00 -6.16
C ARG A 53 9.74 -0.08 -4.69
N GLU A 54 8.87 0.28 -3.76
CA GLU A 54 9.15 0.21 -2.32
C GLU A 54 9.24 -1.25 -1.84
N LEU A 55 8.33 -2.11 -2.30
CA LEU A 55 8.32 -3.53 -1.96
C LEU A 55 9.57 -4.27 -2.44
N ARG A 56 10.21 -3.80 -3.52
CA ARG A 56 11.48 -4.37 -4.00
C ARG A 56 12.57 -4.33 -2.95
N GLU A 57 12.59 -3.29 -2.13
CA GLU A 57 13.61 -3.09 -1.08
C GLU A 57 13.39 -4.01 0.13
N ILE A 58 12.23 -4.68 0.22
CA ILE A 58 11.93 -5.70 1.22
C ILE A 58 12.39 -7.07 0.69
N PRO A 59 13.26 -7.81 1.40
CA PRO A 59 13.64 -9.18 1.04
C PRO A 59 12.40 -10.09 0.84
N PRO A 60 12.36 -10.96 -0.20
CA PRO A 60 11.18 -11.76 -0.51
C PRO A 60 10.68 -12.65 0.64
N ASP A 61 11.60 -13.15 1.45
CA ASP A 61 11.36 -13.95 2.66
C ASP A 61 10.70 -13.16 3.79
N LEU A 62 10.81 -11.82 3.78
CA LEU A 62 10.15 -10.92 4.73
C LEU A 62 8.82 -10.36 4.21
N ARG A 63 8.42 -10.65 2.96
CA ARG A 63 7.14 -10.22 2.37
C ARG A 63 5.95 -11.08 2.82
N GLY A 64 5.85 -11.32 4.13
CA GLY A 64 4.82 -12.13 4.76
C GLY A 64 3.48 -11.42 4.94
N GLU A 65 2.67 -11.91 5.87
CA GLU A 65 1.29 -11.44 6.09
C GLU A 65 1.19 -9.93 6.37
N LEU A 66 2.13 -9.37 7.13
CA LEU A 66 2.12 -7.95 7.47
C LEU A 66 2.33 -7.07 6.24
N VAL A 67 3.20 -7.48 5.30
CA VAL A 67 3.38 -6.78 4.03
C VAL A 67 2.11 -6.86 3.17
N ALA A 68 1.41 -7.99 3.17
CA ALA A 68 0.12 -8.09 2.48
C ALA A 68 -0.95 -7.16 3.08
N ARG A 69 -1.04 -7.09 4.41
CA ARG A 69 -1.95 -6.15 5.12
C ARG A 69 -1.59 -4.69 4.84
N MET A 70 -0.28 -4.38 4.79
CA MET A 70 0.22 -3.07 4.38
C MET A 70 -0.27 -2.71 2.98
N CYS A 71 -0.16 -3.62 1.99
CA CYS A 71 -0.63 -3.36 0.63
C CYS A 71 -2.14 -3.04 0.62
N VAL A 72 -2.96 -3.80 1.34
CA VAL A 72 -4.41 -3.53 1.44
C VAL A 72 -4.71 -2.18 2.13
N ALA A 73 -3.92 -1.81 3.14
CA ALA A 73 -4.04 -0.51 3.79
C ALA A 73 -3.67 0.64 2.83
N VAL A 74 -2.61 0.50 2.03
CA VAL A 74 -2.23 1.46 0.99
C VAL A 74 -3.34 1.62 -0.05
N SER A 75 -3.91 0.52 -0.54
CA SER A 75 -4.95 0.57 -1.58
C SER A 75 -6.22 1.28 -1.12
N THR A 76 -6.45 1.36 0.19
CA THR A 76 -7.63 1.98 0.80
C THR A 76 -7.36 3.35 1.45
N GLY A 77 -6.12 3.86 1.34
CA GLY A 77 -5.73 5.14 1.91
C GLY A 77 -5.56 5.15 3.43
N LEU A 78 -5.45 3.97 4.07
CA LEU A 78 -5.17 3.79 5.49
C LEU A 78 -3.67 3.83 5.76
N PHE A 79 -3.01 4.97 5.49
CA PHE A 79 -1.55 5.07 5.53
C PHE A 79 -0.96 4.88 6.93
N ASP A 80 -1.63 5.31 8.00
CA ASP A 80 -1.17 5.02 9.37
C ASP A 80 -1.15 3.51 9.65
N GLY A 81 -2.18 2.80 9.16
CA GLY A 81 -2.24 1.34 9.23
C GLY A 81 -1.13 0.68 8.41
N ALA A 82 -0.89 1.17 7.20
CA ALA A 82 0.21 0.70 6.34
C ALA A 82 1.57 0.86 7.04
N MET A 83 1.86 2.02 7.62
CA MET A 83 3.09 2.27 8.37
C MET A 83 3.24 1.32 9.56
N ASN A 84 2.16 1.09 10.31
CA ASN A 84 2.18 0.14 11.43
C ASN A 84 2.47 -1.30 10.97
N TYR A 85 1.86 -1.75 9.87
CA TYR A 85 2.14 -3.08 9.33
C TYR A 85 3.56 -3.20 8.79
N ALA A 86 4.07 -2.17 8.10
CA ALA A 86 5.45 -2.12 7.62
C ALA A 86 6.46 -2.21 8.76
N TRP A 87 6.25 -1.43 9.82
CA TRP A 87 7.10 -1.43 11.01
C TRP A 87 7.11 -2.79 11.69
N ASN A 88 5.93 -3.38 11.93
CA ASN A 88 5.84 -4.70 12.55
C ASN A 88 6.42 -5.83 11.69
N ALA A 89 6.53 -5.64 10.37
CA ALA A 89 7.18 -6.61 9.49
C ALA A 89 8.72 -6.55 9.56
N ALA A 90 9.27 -5.46 10.11
CA ALA A 90 10.71 -5.24 10.24
C ALA A 90 11.27 -5.62 11.63
N ILE A 91 10.41 -5.97 12.58
CA ILE A 91 10.77 -6.48 13.92
C ILE A 91 10.81 -8.00 13.88
#